data_AF-A0A927H0K8-F1
#
_entry.id   AF-A0A927H0K8-F1
#
_cell.length_a   1.000
_cell.length_b   1.000
_cell.length_c   1.000
_cell.angle_alpha   90.00
_cell.angle_beta   90.00
_cell.angle_gamma   90.00
#
_symmetry.space_group_name_H-M   'P 1'
#
loop_
_entity.id
_entity.type
_entity.pdbx_description
1 polymer ?
#
loop_
_entity_poly.entity_id
_entity_poly.type
_entity_poly.pdbx_seq_one_letter_code
_entity_poly.pdbx_strand_id
1 'polypeptide(L)'
;MNDDSNYDKLVRTMKEIPVRETETAAPQVMERIRAYECAKRTPVRKSLRIRVWAAAMLLLVITAISAQGTPRYLFHWNGMDITTYKPEPQTNPSPDVYPPYMERIENQLAARRAEYRTLTLEEAQKESPFPLMRPANLDMKPSRTFGVAATPLKKPATKDELYIEGFYDFYEQGETWLVVRQIFDPKRETDGGVLMHYPDDWEVVRVSDRIMSVYHSDNNFAIYSLYIVTDEKDTIWLSLTGNVSKKKLEAVAEAYISRKQMGNH
;
A
#
# COMPACT_ATOMS: atom_id res chain seq x y z
N MET A 1 -95.36 -10.92 28.36
CA MET A 1 -95.24 -10.07 27.15
C MET A 1 -96.31 -9.01 27.24
N ASN A 2 -95.88 -7.79 27.57
CA ASN A 2 -96.58 -6.53 27.36
C ASN A 2 -95.44 -5.51 27.30
N ASP A 3 -95.25 -4.94 26.12
CA ASP A 3 -94.10 -4.14 25.72
C ASP A 3 -94.63 -2.73 25.40
N ASP A 4 -94.89 -1.95 26.45
CA ASP A 4 -95.23 -0.54 26.35
C ASP A 4 -94.01 0.27 26.81
N SER A 5 -93.09 0.47 25.86
CA SER A 5 -91.82 1.15 26.11
C SER A 5 -92.03 2.67 26.26
N ASN A 6 -91.76 3.14 27.48
CA ASN A 6 -91.80 4.53 27.93
C ASN A 6 -90.73 5.44 27.29
N TYR A 7 -90.04 4.96 26.25
CA TYR A 7 -88.94 5.64 25.56
C TYR A 7 -89.43 6.67 24.53
N ASP A 8 -90.55 6.41 23.85
CA ASP A 8 -91.06 7.31 22.82
C ASP A 8 -91.60 8.65 23.37
N LYS A 9 -92.02 8.68 24.64
CA LYS A 9 -92.44 9.92 25.31
C LYS A 9 -91.26 10.81 25.70
N LEU A 10 -90.09 10.25 25.99
CA LEU A 10 -88.93 11.02 26.44
C LEU A 10 -88.24 11.74 25.26
N VAL A 11 -88.21 11.11 24.10
CA VAL A 11 -87.60 11.66 22.88
C VAL A 11 -88.41 12.84 22.30
N ARG A 12 -89.74 12.85 22.46
CA ARG A 12 -90.57 14.00 22.06
C ARG A 12 -90.39 15.21 22.97
N THR A 13 -90.14 15.01 24.26
CA THR A 13 -90.11 16.12 25.23
C THR A 13 -88.77 16.90 25.19
N MET A 14 -87.69 16.29 24.72
CA MET A 14 -86.38 16.97 24.59
C MET A 14 -86.21 17.79 23.30
N LYS A 15 -87.13 17.71 22.34
CA LYS A 15 -87.03 18.43 21.06
C LYS A 15 -87.59 19.86 21.08
N GLU A 16 -88.20 20.31 22.18
CA GLU A 16 -88.98 21.56 22.18
C GLU A 16 -88.58 22.57 23.27
N ILE A 17 -87.35 22.54 23.78
CA ILE A 17 -86.84 23.64 24.64
C ILE A 17 -85.92 24.53 23.82
N PRO A 18 -86.36 25.74 23.40
CA PRO A 18 -85.55 26.65 22.61
C PRO A 18 -84.41 27.27 23.44
N VAL A 19 -83.21 27.23 22.87
CA VAL A 19 -82.00 27.87 23.39
C VAL A 19 -82.16 29.39 23.32
N ARG A 20 -82.09 30.06 24.46
CA ARG A 20 -82.06 31.53 24.54
C ARG A 20 -80.60 31.97 24.58
N GLU A 21 -80.13 32.54 23.48
CA GLU A 21 -78.87 33.28 23.42
C GLU A 21 -79.02 34.59 24.21
N THR A 22 -78.08 34.87 25.11
CA THR A 22 -77.85 36.22 25.63
C THR A 22 -76.38 36.58 25.47
N GLU A 23 -76.19 37.66 24.74
CA GLU A 23 -74.94 38.26 24.31
C GLU A 23 -74.15 38.95 25.45
N THR A 24 -72.86 39.12 25.18
CA THR A 24 -71.97 40.25 25.54
C THR A 24 -71.41 40.42 26.96
N ALA A 25 -70.09 40.19 27.09
CA ALA A 25 -69.04 41.15 27.52
C ALA A 25 -67.68 40.41 27.64
N ALA A 26 -66.50 40.81 27.18
CA ALA A 26 -66.00 41.92 26.37
C ALA A 26 -64.62 41.48 25.76
N PRO A 27 -64.26 41.88 24.52
CA PRO A 27 -63.12 41.34 23.78
C PRO A 27 -61.72 41.75 24.28
N GLN A 28 -61.60 42.78 25.13
CA GLN A 28 -60.30 43.37 25.49
C GLN A 28 -59.48 42.56 26.51
N VAL A 29 -60.08 41.64 27.26
CA VAL A 29 -59.35 40.82 28.26
C VAL A 29 -58.71 39.60 27.61
N MET A 30 -59.37 38.98 26.63
CA MET A 30 -58.87 37.80 25.92
C MET A 30 -57.66 38.12 25.02
N GLU A 31 -57.60 39.32 24.43
CA GLU A 31 -56.42 39.74 23.66
C GLU A 31 -55.20 40.01 24.55
N ARG A 32 -55.37 40.58 25.74
CA ARG A 32 -54.26 40.80 26.68
C ARG A 32 -53.66 39.49 27.19
N ILE A 33 -54.47 38.46 27.40
CA ILE A 33 -54.00 37.12 27.79
C ILE A 33 -53.26 36.44 26.63
N ARG A 34 -53.79 36.51 25.40
CA ARG A 34 -53.10 35.93 24.22
C ARG A 34 -51.75 36.59 23.92
N ALA A 35 -51.64 37.91 24.08
CA ALA A 35 -50.39 38.63 23.85
C ALA A 35 -49.31 38.25 24.90
N TYR A 36 -49.70 38.03 26.15
CA TYR A 36 -48.79 37.64 27.23
C TYR A 36 -48.25 36.20 27.07
N GLU A 37 -49.08 35.28 26.56
CA GLU A 37 -48.64 33.90 26.30
C GLU A 37 -47.77 33.77 25.04
N CYS A 38 -48.01 34.57 24.00
CA CYS A 38 -47.19 34.57 22.79
C CYS A 38 -45.76 35.10 23.03
N ALA A 39 -45.58 36.05 23.96
CA ALA A 39 -44.25 36.60 24.28
C ALA A 39 -43.35 35.62 25.08
N LYS A 40 -43.90 34.55 25.66
CA LYS A 40 -43.18 33.63 26.55
C LYS A 40 -42.52 32.44 25.84
N ARG A 41 -42.69 32.29 24.52
CA ARG A 41 -42.06 31.22 23.73
C ARG A 41 -40.77 31.72 23.09
N THR A 42 -39.69 31.73 23.86
CA THR A 42 -38.33 31.82 23.30
C THR A 42 -38.06 30.59 22.43
N PRO A 43 -37.60 30.74 21.18
CA PRO A 43 -37.19 29.59 20.38
C PRO A 43 -35.92 29.00 20.98
N VAL A 44 -36.01 27.76 21.45
CA VAL A 44 -34.90 26.98 21.98
C VAL A 44 -33.92 26.68 20.83
N ARG A 45 -32.94 27.54 20.62
CA ARG A 45 -31.75 27.30 19.79
C ARG A 45 -30.87 26.23 20.44
N LYS A 46 -31.27 24.95 20.42
CA LYS A 46 -30.43 23.83 20.93
C LYS A 46 -30.16 22.68 19.95
N SER A 47 -30.58 22.75 18.68
CA SER A 47 -30.42 21.59 17.78
C SER A 47 -29.33 21.70 16.70
N LEU A 48 -28.74 22.88 16.48
CA LEU A 48 -27.72 23.05 15.42
C LEU A 48 -26.30 22.68 15.85
N ARG A 49 -25.90 22.99 17.09
CA ARG A 49 -24.51 22.71 17.55
C ARG A 49 -24.19 21.21 17.60
N ILE A 50 -25.13 20.36 18.04
CA ILE A 50 -24.89 18.91 18.16
C ILE A 50 -24.73 18.25 16.78
N ARG A 51 -25.50 18.70 15.77
CA ARG A 51 -25.40 18.18 14.40
C ARG A 51 -24.08 18.57 13.72
N VAL A 52 -23.58 19.79 13.99
CA VAL A 52 -22.28 20.25 13.46
C VAL A 52 -21.11 19.47 14.09
N TRP A 53 -21.15 19.20 15.40
CA TRP A 53 -20.12 18.39 16.06
C TRP A 53 -20.13 16.92 15.62
N ALA A 54 -21.32 16.33 15.42
CA ALA A 54 -21.42 14.98 14.88
C ALA A 54 -20.91 14.88 13.44
N ALA A 55 -21.20 15.89 12.60
CA ALA A 55 -20.68 15.97 11.24
C ALA A 55 -19.15 16.16 11.21
N ALA A 56 -18.60 17.00 12.09
CA ALA A 56 -17.16 17.22 12.21
C ALA A 56 -16.40 15.97 12.71
N MET A 57 -16.97 15.24 13.68
CA MET A 57 -16.43 13.95 14.13
C MET A 57 -16.48 12.89 13.04
N LEU A 58 -17.59 12.79 12.28
CA LEU A 58 -17.68 11.87 11.14
C LEU A 58 -16.66 12.21 10.06
N LEU A 59 -16.47 13.49 9.77
CA LEU A 59 -15.45 13.96 8.83
C LEU A 59 -14.04 13.66 9.33
N LEU A 60 -13.77 13.83 10.63
CA LEU A 60 -12.51 13.45 11.27
C LEU A 60 -12.24 11.95 11.20
N VAL A 61 -13.25 11.11 11.42
CA VAL A 61 -13.14 9.64 11.28
C VAL A 61 -12.88 9.25 9.82
N ILE A 62 -13.58 9.87 8.85
CA ILE A 62 -13.36 9.64 7.42
C ILE A 62 -11.94 10.10 7.00
N THR A 63 -11.46 11.24 7.51
CA THR A 63 -10.08 11.71 7.25
C THR A 63 -9.02 10.86 7.96
N ALA A 64 -9.32 10.30 9.15
CA ALA A 64 -8.41 9.43 9.87
C ALA A 64 -8.26 8.06 9.20
N ILE A 65 -9.32 7.54 8.57
CA ILE A 65 -9.25 6.33 7.74
C ILE A 65 -8.47 6.60 6.44
N SER A 66 -8.47 7.84 5.94
CA SER A 66 -7.74 8.24 4.73
C SER A 66 -6.22 8.39 4.94
N ALA A 67 -5.72 8.26 6.18
CA ALA A 67 -4.32 8.45 6.53
C ALA A 67 -3.56 7.14 6.82
N GLN A 68 -4.23 5.97 6.81
CA GLN A 68 -3.53 4.69 6.79
C GLN A 68 -3.30 4.31 5.33
N GLY A 69 -2.03 4.17 4.95
CA GLY A 69 -1.55 3.88 3.60
C GLY A 69 -2.28 2.70 2.97
N THR A 70 -3.42 2.98 2.34
CA THR A 70 -4.24 1.98 1.69
C THR A 70 -3.45 1.48 0.48
N PRO A 71 -3.23 0.17 0.32
CA PRO A 71 -2.59 -0.35 -0.87
C PRO A 71 -3.40 0.13 -2.08
N ARG A 72 -2.78 0.95 -2.94
CA ARG A 72 -3.50 1.65 -4.02
C ARG A 72 -3.80 0.74 -5.20
N TYR A 73 -2.93 -0.24 -5.41
CA TYR A 73 -3.09 -1.28 -6.41
C TYR A 73 -2.80 -2.61 -5.74
N LEU A 74 -3.69 -3.57 -5.91
CA LEU A 74 -3.48 -4.97 -5.58
C LEU A 74 -3.64 -5.75 -6.89
N PHE A 75 -2.58 -6.44 -7.32
CA PHE A 75 -2.70 -7.39 -8.42
C PHE A 75 -2.00 -8.69 -8.07
N HIS A 76 -2.51 -9.78 -8.64
CA HIS A 76 -2.06 -11.12 -8.35
C HIS A 76 -1.15 -11.63 -9.47
N TRP A 77 -0.01 -12.21 -9.10
CA TRP A 77 0.94 -12.79 -10.03
C TRP A 77 1.57 -14.06 -9.44
N ASN A 78 1.34 -15.22 -10.07
CA ASN A 78 1.94 -16.51 -9.67
C ASN A 78 1.76 -16.93 -8.19
N GLY A 79 0.62 -16.61 -7.58
CA GLY A 79 0.38 -16.88 -6.17
C GLY A 79 0.94 -15.78 -5.24
N MET A 80 1.39 -14.66 -5.80
CA MET A 80 1.92 -13.52 -5.07
C MET A 80 0.99 -12.32 -5.24
N ASP A 81 0.63 -11.72 -4.12
CA ASP A 81 -0.11 -10.48 -4.10
C ASP A 81 0.88 -9.33 -4.14
N ILE A 82 0.72 -8.42 -5.10
CA ILE A 82 1.60 -7.28 -5.27
C ILE A 82 0.82 -6.04 -4.95
N THR A 83 1.34 -5.27 -4.00
CA THR A 83 0.73 -4.02 -3.58
C THR A 83 1.68 -2.84 -3.67
N THR A 84 1.12 -1.67 -3.98
CA THR A 84 1.86 -0.41 -3.90
C THR A 84 1.45 0.39 -2.68
N TYR A 85 2.42 1.02 -2.01
CA TYR A 85 2.19 1.91 -0.89
C TYR A 85 2.75 3.29 -1.19
N LYS A 86 2.11 4.33 -0.69
CA LYS A 86 2.71 5.65 -0.71
C LYS A 86 3.77 5.69 0.40
N PRO A 87 5.06 5.93 0.10
CA PRO A 87 6.04 6.08 1.15
C PRO A 87 5.61 7.24 2.05
N GLU A 88 5.69 7.05 3.37
CA GLU A 88 5.56 8.18 4.29
C GLU A 88 6.59 9.24 3.86
N PRO A 89 6.23 10.53 3.88
CA PRO A 89 7.20 11.58 3.62
C PRO A 89 8.30 11.46 4.67
N GLN A 90 9.39 10.78 4.30
CA GLN A 90 10.58 10.79 5.10
C GLN A 90 11.01 12.25 5.13
N THR A 91 11.22 12.81 6.32
CA THR A 91 12.16 13.93 6.45
C THR A 91 13.42 13.42 5.82
N ASN A 92 13.65 13.80 4.56
CA ASN A 92 14.82 13.37 3.83
C ASN A 92 15.99 13.57 4.80
N PRO A 93 16.77 12.51 5.11
CA PRO A 93 18.09 12.80 5.61
C PRO A 93 18.69 13.84 4.66
N SER A 94 19.50 14.75 5.21
CA SER A 94 20.34 15.67 4.42
C SER A 94 20.73 15.02 3.10
N PRO A 95 20.81 15.76 1.97
CA PRO A 95 21.34 15.23 0.71
C PRO A 95 22.85 14.90 0.83
N ASP A 96 23.23 14.24 1.91
CA ASP A 96 24.39 13.42 2.06
C ASP A 96 24.36 12.50 0.85
N VAL A 97 25.27 12.83 -0.06
CA VAL A 97 25.62 12.06 -1.24
C VAL A 97 25.97 10.68 -0.71
N TYR A 98 24.98 9.78 -0.70
CA TYR A 98 25.26 8.39 -0.40
C TYR A 98 26.34 7.96 -1.39
N PRO A 99 27.39 7.27 -0.91
CA PRO A 99 28.39 6.77 -1.83
C PRO A 99 27.71 5.86 -2.86
N PRO A 100 28.28 5.75 -4.07
CA PRO A 100 27.76 4.87 -5.12
C PRO A 100 27.38 3.50 -4.57
N TYR A 101 26.31 2.88 -5.10
CA TYR A 101 25.78 1.61 -4.58
C TYR A 101 26.86 0.52 -4.45
N MET A 102 27.83 0.51 -5.37
CA MET A 102 29.01 -0.36 -5.31
C MET A 102 29.82 -0.18 -4.03
N GLU A 103 30.18 1.06 -3.71
CA GLU A 103 30.94 1.39 -2.49
C GLU A 103 30.14 1.02 -1.23
N ARG A 104 28.81 1.17 -1.26
CA ARG A 104 27.97 0.74 -0.13
C ARG A 104 28.05 -0.77 0.10
N ILE A 105 28.03 -1.57 -0.96
CA ILE A 105 28.20 -3.04 -0.86
C ILE A 105 29.58 -3.36 -0.26
N GLU A 106 30.64 -2.74 -0.78
CA GLU A 106 32.01 -2.97 -0.32
C GLU A 106 32.21 -2.57 1.15
N ASN A 107 31.72 -1.39 1.52
CA ASN A 107 31.80 -0.88 2.88
C ASN A 107 31.06 -1.80 3.85
N GLN A 108 29.89 -2.31 3.46
CA GLN A 108 29.13 -3.22 4.32
C GLN A 108 29.78 -4.61 4.43
N LEU A 109 30.31 -5.14 3.32
CA LEU A 109 31.11 -6.37 3.35
C LEU A 109 32.34 -6.22 4.25
N ALA A 110 33.03 -5.09 4.19
CA ALA A 110 34.19 -4.79 5.02
C ALA A 110 33.83 -4.64 6.51
N ALA A 111 32.72 -3.96 6.81
CA ALA A 111 32.24 -3.77 8.17
C ALA A 111 31.75 -5.07 8.82
N ARG A 112 31.22 -6.01 8.02
CA ARG A 112 30.56 -7.24 8.51
C ARG A 112 31.25 -8.51 8.02
N ARG A 113 32.59 -8.50 7.89
CA ARG A 113 33.40 -9.66 7.47
C ARG A 113 33.23 -10.92 8.34
N ALA A 114 32.85 -10.78 9.61
CA ALA A 114 32.57 -11.93 10.47
C ALA A 114 31.21 -12.58 10.17
N GLU A 115 30.30 -11.83 9.54
CA GLU A 115 28.90 -12.19 9.31
C GLU A 115 28.61 -12.58 7.87
N TYR A 116 29.48 -12.18 6.94
CA TYR A 116 29.39 -12.51 5.53
C TYR A 116 30.74 -13.03 5.03
N ARG A 117 30.68 -14.01 4.13
CA ARG A 117 31.83 -14.49 3.37
C ARG A 117 31.63 -14.21 1.88
N THR A 118 32.71 -13.89 1.19
CA THR A 118 32.73 -13.81 -0.27
C THR A 118 33.01 -15.19 -0.84
N LEU A 119 32.32 -15.53 -1.92
CA LEU A 119 32.43 -16.80 -2.62
C LEU A 119 32.94 -16.54 -4.04
N THR A 120 33.80 -17.43 -4.56
CA THR A 120 34.11 -17.44 -6.00
C THR A 120 32.88 -17.84 -6.82
N LEU A 121 32.96 -17.71 -8.14
CA LEU A 121 31.91 -18.20 -9.04
C LEU A 121 31.68 -19.71 -8.86
N GLU A 122 32.75 -20.50 -8.74
CA GLU A 122 32.60 -21.96 -8.57
C GLU A 122 31.98 -22.32 -7.22
N GLU A 123 32.34 -21.61 -6.16
CA GLU A 123 31.77 -21.81 -4.82
C GLU A 123 30.30 -21.41 -4.78
N ALA A 124 29.97 -20.23 -5.30
CA ALA A 124 28.58 -19.76 -5.37
C ALA A 124 27.70 -20.71 -6.21
N GLN A 125 28.23 -21.25 -7.31
CA GLN A 125 27.49 -22.21 -8.13
C GLN A 125 27.23 -23.54 -7.42
N LYS A 126 28.13 -23.98 -6.52
CA LYS A 126 27.93 -25.19 -5.71
C LYS A 126 26.91 -25.00 -4.59
N GLU A 127 26.81 -23.78 -4.06
CA GLU A 127 25.87 -23.45 -2.99
C GLU A 127 24.49 -23.03 -3.51
N SER A 128 24.40 -22.63 -4.78
CA SER A 128 23.15 -22.26 -5.43
C SER A 128 22.31 -23.48 -5.81
N PRO A 129 20.99 -23.51 -5.51
CA PRO A 129 20.11 -24.59 -5.95
C PRO A 129 19.85 -24.55 -7.47
N PHE A 130 20.22 -23.47 -8.16
CA PHE A 130 20.06 -23.31 -9.60
C PHE A 130 21.36 -22.88 -10.29
N PRO A 131 21.52 -23.16 -11.60
CA PRO A 131 22.55 -22.52 -12.41
C PRO A 131 22.48 -21.00 -12.30
N LEU A 132 23.59 -20.36 -11.94
CA LEU A 132 23.67 -18.90 -11.87
C LEU A 132 23.48 -18.33 -13.27
N MET A 133 22.55 -17.39 -13.43
CA MET A 133 22.28 -16.76 -14.72
C MET A 133 23.49 -15.93 -15.13
N ARG A 134 23.84 -15.96 -16.40
CA ARG A 134 24.94 -15.20 -16.99
C ARG A 134 24.40 -14.40 -18.18
N PRO A 135 24.89 -13.20 -18.47
CA PRO A 135 24.41 -12.49 -19.64
C PRO A 135 24.83 -13.22 -20.92
N ALA A 136 23.92 -13.42 -21.86
CA ALA A 136 24.25 -13.80 -23.23
C ALA A 136 24.30 -12.54 -24.12
N ASN A 137 25.28 -12.48 -25.03
CA ASN A 137 25.37 -11.41 -26.03
C ASN A 137 25.50 -10.00 -25.42
N LEU A 138 26.27 -9.87 -24.33
CA LEU A 138 26.69 -8.57 -23.81
C LEU A 138 28.09 -8.24 -24.34
N ASP A 139 28.25 -7.06 -24.94
CA ASP A 139 29.56 -6.59 -25.41
C ASP A 139 30.51 -6.19 -24.27
N MET A 140 30.00 -6.08 -23.04
CA MET A 140 30.76 -5.74 -21.85
C MET A 140 30.95 -6.97 -20.95
N LYS A 141 32.15 -7.08 -20.37
CA LYS A 141 32.48 -8.10 -19.37
C LYS A 141 32.39 -7.49 -17.97
N PRO A 142 32.00 -8.28 -16.96
CA PRO A 142 32.06 -7.79 -15.60
C PRO A 142 33.51 -7.47 -15.19
N SER A 143 33.72 -6.34 -14.53
CA SER A 143 34.98 -6.00 -13.88
C SER A 143 35.26 -6.95 -12.72
N ARG A 144 34.19 -7.35 -12.00
CA ARG A 144 34.24 -8.19 -10.81
C ARG A 144 33.00 -9.07 -10.73
N THR A 145 33.19 -10.29 -10.25
CA THR A 145 32.12 -11.27 -10.06
C THR A 145 32.38 -12.05 -8.77
N PHE A 146 31.42 -12.08 -7.86
CA PHE A 146 31.53 -12.84 -6.61
C PHE A 146 30.16 -13.11 -5.98
N GLY A 147 30.08 -14.18 -5.19
CA GLY A 147 28.95 -14.44 -4.30
C GLY A 147 29.16 -13.83 -2.91
N VAL A 148 28.07 -13.56 -2.21
CA VAL A 148 28.03 -13.19 -0.80
C VAL A 148 27.05 -14.10 -0.08
N ALA A 149 27.55 -14.83 0.91
CA ALA A 149 26.74 -15.71 1.74
C ALA A 149 26.86 -15.31 3.21
N ALA A 150 25.75 -15.41 3.95
CA ALA A 150 25.74 -15.24 5.39
C ALA A 150 26.52 -16.36 6.09
N THR A 151 27.18 -16.00 7.19
CA THR A 151 27.72 -16.97 8.14
C THR A 151 26.69 -17.25 9.24
N PRO A 152 26.86 -18.31 10.05
CA PRO A 152 26.00 -18.57 11.21
C PRO A 152 25.99 -17.45 12.26
N LEU A 153 26.93 -16.49 12.17
CA LEU A 153 27.05 -15.36 13.09
C LEU A 153 26.25 -14.13 12.63
N LYS A 154 25.57 -14.20 11.48
CA LYS A 154 24.81 -13.08 10.93
C LYS A 154 23.71 -12.62 11.89
N LYS A 155 23.78 -11.36 12.28
CA LYS A 155 22.74 -10.65 13.03
C LYS A 155 21.67 -10.10 12.09
N PRO A 156 20.41 -9.94 12.57
CA PRO A 156 19.37 -9.25 11.81
C PRO A 156 19.85 -7.89 11.31
N ALA A 157 19.48 -7.53 10.07
CA ALA A 157 19.83 -6.24 9.51
C ALA A 157 19.08 -5.12 10.26
N THR A 158 19.76 -4.00 10.52
CA THR A 158 19.10 -2.77 10.98
C THR A 158 18.40 -2.07 9.82
N LYS A 159 17.53 -1.10 10.10
CA LYS A 159 16.71 -0.40 9.09
C LYS A 159 17.55 0.24 7.96
N ASP A 160 18.78 0.64 8.28
CA ASP A 160 19.66 1.37 7.36
C ASP A 160 20.71 0.46 6.68
N GLU A 161 20.75 -0.83 7.05
CA GLU A 161 21.69 -1.79 6.47
C GLU A 161 21.16 -2.38 5.16
N LEU A 162 22.05 -2.52 4.17
CA LEU A 162 21.69 -3.22 2.94
C LEU A 162 21.59 -4.72 3.22
N TYR A 163 20.57 -5.36 2.68
CA TYR A 163 20.64 -6.80 2.50
C TYR A 163 21.62 -7.07 1.34
N ILE A 164 22.74 -7.75 1.60
CA ILE A 164 23.86 -7.92 0.64
C ILE A 164 24.14 -9.37 0.23
N GLU A 165 23.28 -10.33 0.58
CA GLU A 165 23.44 -11.72 0.13
C GLU A 165 23.14 -11.91 -1.35
N GLY A 166 23.72 -12.92 -1.96
CA GLY A 166 23.47 -13.27 -3.35
C GLY A 166 24.70 -13.11 -4.21
N PHE A 167 24.51 -13.22 -5.52
CA PHE A 167 25.59 -13.33 -6.47
C PHE A 167 25.66 -12.08 -7.36
N TYR A 168 26.85 -11.52 -7.49
CA TYR A 168 27.07 -10.20 -8.06
C TYR A 168 27.93 -10.24 -9.33
N ASP A 169 27.55 -9.42 -10.30
CA ASP A 169 28.38 -8.99 -11.42
C ASP A 169 28.46 -7.46 -11.44
N PHE A 170 29.66 -6.92 -11.41
CA PHE A 170 29.92 -5.48 -11.51
C PHE A 170 30.39 -5.16 -12.92
N TYR A 171 29.83 -4.11 -13.52
CA TYR A 171 30.22 -3.58 -14.82
C TYR A 171 30.61 -2.12 -14.61
N GLU A 172 31.86 -1.79 -14.93
CA GLU A 172 32.43 -0.45 -14.71
C GLU A 172 33.13 0.01 -15.99
N GLN A 173 32.73 1.18 -16.51
CA GLN A 173 33.31 1.79 -17.70
C GLN A 173 33.37 3.31 -17.52
N GLY A 174 34.54 3.81 -17.12
CA GLY A 174 34.73 5.21 -16.79
C GLY A 174 33.85 5.61 -15.60
N GLU A 175 33.00 6.62 -15.79
CA GLU A 175 32.05 7.09 -14.77
C GLU A 175 30.76 6.25 -14.72
N THR A 176 30.55 5.36 -15.69
CA THR A 176 29.36 4.51 -15.73
C THR A 176 29.58 3.20 -14.99
N TRP A 177 28.60 2.82 -14.21
CA TRP A 177 28.61 1.58 -13.44
C TRP A 177 27.23 0.93 -13.39
N LEU A 178 27.24 -0.39 -13.26
CA LEU A 178 26.05 -1.23 -13.13
C LEU A 178 26.41 -2.46 -12.31
N VAL A 179 25.56 -2.78 -11.35
CA VAL A 179 25.65 -3.97 -10.51
C VAL A 179 24.45 -4.84 -10.80
N VAL A 180 24.69 -6.08 -11.21
CA VAL A 180 23.67 -7.12 -11.29
C VAL A 180 23.79 -8.01 -10.07
N ARG A 181 22.71 -8.16 -9.33
CA ARG A 181 22.60 -9.03 -8.17
C ARG A 181 21.54 -10.09 -8.42
N GLN A 182 21.90 -11.34 -8.16
CA GLN A 182 21.02 -12.49 -8.21
C GLN A 182 20.78 -13.00 -6.80
N ILE A 183 19.52 -13.10 -6.40
CA ILE A 183 19.11 -13.70 -5.15
C ILE A 183 18.16 -14.84 -5.46
N PHE A 184 18.44 -15.97 -4.83
CA PHE A 184 17.50 -17.08 -4.80
C PHE A 184 16.52 -16.86 -3.66
N ASP A 185 15.23 -16.75 -3.97
CA ASP A 185 14.16 -16.68 -2.98
C ASP A 185 13.34 -17.98 -3.07
N PRO A 186 13.63 -18.98 -2.22
CA PRO A 186 12.82 -20.18 -2.17
C PRO A 186 11.40 -19.78 -1.80
N LYS A 187 10.41 -20.27 -2.54
CA LYS A 187 9.02 -19.87 -2.33
C LYS A 187 8.63 -20.13 -0.87
N ARG A 188 8.48 -19.06 -0.08
CA ARG A 188 7.89 -19.16 1.26
C ARG A 188 6.40 -19.38 1.08
N GLU A 189 5.94 -20.62 1.18
CA GLU A 189 4.52 -20.90 1.38
C GLU A 189 4.09 -20.26 2.70
N THR A 190 3.57 -19.04 2.63
CA THR A 190 2.84 -18.42 3.71
C THR A 190 1.35 -18.66 3.46
N ASP A 191 0.60 -19.02 4.51
CA ASP A 191 -0.86 -19.26 4.53
C ASP A 191 -1.73 -18.07 4.03
N GLY A 192 -1.12 -17.01 3.50
CA GLY A 192 -1.77 -15.82 2.93
C GLY A 192 -1.14 -15.33 1.63
N GLY A 193 -0.34 -16.14 0.93
CA GLY A 193 0.40 -15.73 -0.27
C GLY A 193 1.64 -14.89 0.04
N VAL A 194 2.54 -14.75 -0.94
CA VAL A 194 3.71 -13.86 -0.84
C VAL A 194 3.25 -12.45 -1.17
N LEU A 195 3.36 -11.52 -0.23
CA LEU A 195 2.99 -10.12 -0.43
C LEU A 195 4.24 -9.30 -0.79
N MET A 196 4.31 -8.81 -2.02
CA MET A 196 5.36 -7.88 -2.46
C MET A 196 4.86 -6.44 -2.34
N HIS A 197 5.65 -5.58 -1.73
CA HIS A 197 5.35 -4.17 -1.54
C HIS A 197 6.33 -3.29 -2.29
N TYR A 198 5.83 -2.39 -3.14
CA TYR A 198 6.65 -1.35 -3.77
C TYR A 198 6.11 0.04 -3.45
N PRO A 199 6.99 1.05 -3.33
CA PRO A 199 6.57 2.44 -3.35
C PRO A 199 5.74 2.77 -4.62
N ASP A 200 4.78 3.69 -4.52
CA ASP A 200 3.88 4.04 -5.63
C ASP A 200 4.55 4.86 -6.75
N ASP A 201 5.80 5.27 -6.58
CA ASP A 201 6.68 5.88 -7.58
C ASP A 201 7.51 4.85 -8.37
N TRP A 202 7.30 3.55 -8.13
CA TRP A 202 7.87 2.48 -8.95
C TRP A 202 6.97 2.18 -10.15
N GLU A 203 7.60 1.94 -11.30
CA GLU A 203 6.93 1.60 -12.55
C GLU A 203 6.94 0.07 -12.75
N VAL A 204 5.77 -0.53 -12.98
CA VAL A 204 5.69 -1.92 -13.47
C VAL A 204 5.96 -1.93 -14.98
N VAL A 205 7.05 -2.56 -15.40
CA VAL A 205 7.51 -2.51 -16.80
C VAL A 205 7.01 -3.69 -17.62
N ARG A 206 7.05 -4.91 -17.05
CA ARG A 206 6.62 -6.14 -17.73
C ARG A 206 6.02 -7.12 -16.73
N VAL A 207 4.92 -7.74 -17.11
CA VAL A 207 4.28 -8.85 -16.38
C VAL A 207 3.93 -9.95 -17.37
N SER A 208 4.30 -11.19 -17.05
CA SER A 208 4.02 -12.41 -17.82
C SER A 208 4.01 -13.60 -16.89
N ASP A 209 3.53 -14.77 -17.31
CA ASP A 209 3.44 -15.96 -16.45
C ASP A 209 4.77 -16.40 -15.81
N ARG A 210 5.93 -15.97 -16.33
CA ARG A 210 7.25 -16.34 -15.78
C ARG A 210 8.07 -15.16 -15.29
N ILE A 211 7.76 -13.94 -15.70
CA ILE A 211 8.57 -12.77 -15.38
C ILE A 211 7.69 -11.59 -15.00
N MET A 212 8.00 -10.99 -13.85
CA MET A 212 7.58 -9.65 -13.48
C MET A 212 8.82 -8.76 -13.41
N SER A 213 8.71 -7.50 -13.84
CA SER A 213 9.76 -6.50 -13.67
C SER A 213 9.22 -5.15 -13.25
N VAL A 214 10.00 -4.47 -12.42
CA VAL A 214 9.71 -3.15 -11.88
C VAL A 214 10.93 -2.25 -12.01
N TYR A 215 10.70 -0.96 -12.19
CA TYR A 215 11.71 0.06 -12.40
C TYR A 215 11.51 1.22 -11.44
N HIS A 216 12.61 1.76 -10.94
CA HIS A 216 12.63 3.01 -10.19
C HIS A 216 13.93 3.75 -10.49
N SER A 217 13.89 5.08 -10.45
CA SER A 217 15.10 5.89 -10.55
C SER A 217 14.99 7.14 -9.72
N ASP A 218 16.10 7.50 -9.08
CA ASP A 218 16.28 8.78 -8.42
C ASP A 218 17.43 9.57 -9.10
N ASN A 219 17.92 10.62 -8.44
CA ASN A 219 19.01 11.45 -8.96
C ASN A 219 20.39 10.75 -8.94
N ASN A 220 20.52 9.63 -8.23
CA ASN A 220 21.80 8.97 -7.98
C ASN A 220 21.95 7.69 -8.79
N PHE A 221 20.88 6.90 -8.90
CA PHE A 221 20.89 5.63 -9.61
C PHE A 221 19.49 5.23 -10.07
N ALA A 222 19.46 4.26 -10.98
CA ALA A 222 18.25 3.54 -11.37
C ALA A 222 18.34 2.08 -10.92
N ILE A 223 17.20 1.54 -10.50
CA ILE A 223 17.00 0.14 -10.16
C ILE A 223 16.01 -0.47 -11.17
N TYR A 224 16.37 -1.62 -11.72
CA TYR A 224 15.48 -2.48 -12.49
C TYR A 224 15.49 -3.87 -11.86
N SER A 225 14.37 -4.29 -11.28
CA SER A 225 14.24 -5.58 -10.59
C SER A 225 13.35 -6.52 -11.37
N LEU A 226 13.78 -7.75 -11.54
CA LEU A 226 13.02 -8.82 -12.18
C LEU A 226 12.83 -9.97 -11.19
N TYR A 227 11.60 -10.48 -11.16
CA TYR A 227 11.24 -11.71 -10.48
C TYR A 227 10.96 -12.75 -11.56
N ILE A 228 11.75 -13.82 -11.54
CA ILE A 228 11.73 -14.86 -12.57
C ILE A 228 11.31 -16.16 -11.90
N VAL A 229 10.16 -16.68 -12.31
CA VAL A 229 9.67 -17.98 -11.85
C VAL A 229 10.38 -19.09 -12.62
N THR A 230 10.99 -20.02 -11.88
CA THR A 230 11.59 -21.24 -12.42
C THR A 230 10.53 -22.35 -12.53
N ASP A 231 10.83 -23.44 -13.24
CA ASP A 231 9.87 -24.53 -13.44
C ASP A 231 9.46 -25.24 -12.12
N GLU A 232 10.25 -25.09 -11.06
CA GLU A 232 10.01 -25.63 -9.71
C GLU A 232 9.18 -24.70 -8.82
N LYS A 233 8.61 -23.62 -9.37
CA LYS A 233 7.88 -22.55 -8.67
C LYS A 233 8.73 -21.69 -7.73
N ASP A 234 10.05 -21.87 -7.72
CA ASP A 234 10.95 -20.94 -7.04
C ASP A 234 11.09 -19.63 -7.81
N THR A 235 11.58 -18.60 -7.12
CA THR A 235 11.79 -17.29 -7.73
C THR A 235 13.26 -16.88 -7.66
N ILE A 236 13.81 -16.52 -8.81
CA ILE A 236 15.08 -15.82 -8.88
C ILE A 236 14.78 -14.32 -8.96
N TRP A 237 15.27 -13.57 -7.97
CA TRP A 237 15.25 -12.12 -8.00
C TRP A 237 16.55 -11.60 -8.61
N LEU A 238 16.43 -10.98 -9.78
CA LEU A 238 17.51 -10.29 -10.48
C LEU A 238 17.35 -8.78 -10.28
N SER A 239 18.25 -8.15 -9.54
CA SER A 239 18.26 -6.71 -9.31
C SER A 239 19.41 -6.06 -10.06
N LEU A 240 19.12 -5.09 -10.92
CA LEU A 240 20.11 -4.30 -11.65
C LEU A 240 20.09 -2.88 -11.12
N THR A 241 21.19 -2.43 -10.54
CA THR A 241 21.34 -1.07 -10.00
C THR A 241 22.49 -0.38 -10.69
N GLY A 242 22.30 0.83 -11.21
CA GLY A 242 23.35 1.54 -11.94
C GLY A 242 23.03 3.01 -12.20
N ASN A 243 24.06 3.78 -12.55
CA ASN A 243 23.90 5.17 -13.04
C ASN A 243 23.75 5.22 -14.57
N VAL A 244 22.97 4.30 -15.13
CA VAL A 244 22.74 4.18 -16.57
C VAL A 244 21.24 4.31 -16.88
N SER A 245 20.92 4.61 -18.15
CA SER A 245 19.53 4.75 -18.58
C SER A 245 18.71 3.48 -18.36
N LYS A 246 17.40 3.63 -18.13
CA LYS A 246 16.40 2.53 -18.10
C LYS A 246 16.58 1.54 -19.26
N LYS A 247 16.71 2.04 -20.49
CA LYS A 247 16.90 1.21 -21.70
C LYS A 247 18.16 0.33 -21.61
N LYS A 248 19.24 0.83 -21.01
CA LYS A 248 20.46 0.06 -20.80
C LYS A 248 20.25 -1.03 -19.74
N LEU A 249 19.55 -0.72 -18.65
CA LEU A 249 19.18 -1.73 -17.64
C LEU A 249 18.31 -2.83 -18.24
N GLU A 250 17.29 -2.48 -19.02
CA GLU A 250 16.43 -3.44 -19.73
C GLU A 250 17.24 -4.34 -20.67
N ALA A 251 18.14 -3.76 -21.49
CA ALA A 251 18.98 -4.54 -22.39
C ALA A 251 19.90 -5.52 -21.65
N VAL A 252 20.45 -5.11 -20.50
CA VAL A 252 21.26 -6.02 -19.66
C VAL A 252 20.37 -7.10 -19.05
N ALA A 253 19.22 -6.76 -18.52
CA ALA A 253 18.27 -7.72 -17.97
C ALA A 253 17.87 -8.79 -19.01
N GLU A 254 17.55 -8.36 -20.24
CA GLU A 254 17.23 -9.24 -21.36
C GLU A 254 18.34 -10.24 -21.68
N ALA A 255 19.60 -9.80 -21.61
CA ALA A 255 20.76 -10.67 -21.82
C ALA A 255 20.84 -11.80 -20.77
N TYR A 256 20.51 -11.52 -19.51
CA TYR A 256 20.49 -12.53 -18.43
C TYR A 256 19.33 -13.52 -18.58
N ILE A 257 18.17 -13.08 -19.09
CA ILE A 257 16.98 -13.95 -19.23
C ILE A 257 16.88 -14.66 -20.59
N SER A 258 17.92 -14.57 -21.43
CA SER A 258 17.87 -15.11 -22.79
C SER A 258 17.68 -16.65 -22.79
N ARG A 259 16.83 -17.14 -23.72
CA ARG A 259 16.27 -18.51 -23.74
C ARG A 259 17.27 -19.66 -23.63
N LYS A 260 18.56 -19.47 -23.94
CA LYS A 260 19.56 -20.54 -23.79
C LYS A 260 19.77 -20.96 -22.33
N GLN A 261 19.45 -20.10 -21.36
CA GLN A 261 19.66 -20.37 -19.94
C GLN A 261 18.42 -20.86 -19.20
N MET A 262 17.23 -20.66 -19.76
CA MET A 262 15.96 -21.10 -19.16
C MET A 262 15.45 -22.45 -19.69
N GLY A 263 16.37 -23.31 -20.14
CA GLY A 263 16.14 -24.72 -20.49
C GLY A 263 14.76 -25.07 -21.10
N ASN A 264 14.68 -25.18 -22.43
CA ASN A 264 13.67 -26.06 -23.01
C ASN A 264 14.02 -27.51 -22.61
N HIS A 265 13.30 -28.05 -21.63
CA HIS A 265 13.09 -29.48 -21.47
C HIS A 265 11.63 -29.81 -21.76
#